data_AF-A0A3N5TY57-F1
#
_entry.id   AF-A0A3N5TY57-F1
#
_cell.length_a   1.000
_cell.length_b   1.000
_cell.length_c   1.000
_cell.angle_alpha   90.00
_cell.angle_beta   90.00
_cell.angle_gamma   90.00
#
_symmetry.space_group_name_H-M   'P 1'
#
loop_
_entity.id
_entity.type
_entity.pdbx_description
1 polymer ?
#
loop_
_entity_poly.entity_id
_entity_poly.type
_entity_poly.pdbx_seq_one_letter_code
_entity_poly.pdbx_strand_id
1 'polypeptide(L)'
;MMQIVRELLHLSSGIITIYSFIIIFRILLTWFRGFDFGGPWRFICSITDPYLNLFRGIRFLQLGSMDLSPVLGIILLQILASILKYAAITGMLTPLTILTAVALAVWQTIISILIFFGIIAAIRFVSIVFMRGPAGGFFFVLDSILEPFTLAVRKCVPGGRNLTYPRALMIMAILITIICVLGLIFVEPLILSLFGLSLG
;
A
#
# COMPACT_ATOMS: atom_id res chain seq x y z
N MET A 1 -21.06 4.95 -29.47
CA MET A 1 -20.01 3.92 -29.41
C MET A 1 -18.84 4.32 -28.50
N MET A 2 -18.15 5.44 -28.74
CA MET A 2 -16.97 5.83 -27.93
C MET A 2 -17.25 6.06 -26.43
N GLN A 3 -18.42 6.59 -26.06
CA GLN A 3 -18.80 6.76 -24.65
C GLN A 3 -18.90 5.42 -23.91
N ILE A 4 -19.54 4.41 -24.51
CA ILE A 4 -19.68 3.08 -23.92
C ILE A 4 -18.31 2.45 -23.68
N VAL A 5 -17.39 2.58 -24.64
CA VAL A 5 -16.02 2.06 -24.50
C VAL A 5 -15.28 2.74 -23.34
N ARG A 6 -15.41 4.05 -23.18
CA ARG A 6 -14.81 4.80 -22.07
C ARG A 6 -15.32 4.32 -20.71
N GLU A 7 -16.63 4.17 -20.57
CA GLU A 7 -17.23 3.67 -19.33
C GLU A 7 -16.76 2.25 -18.99
N LEU A 8 -16.70 1.36 -19.98
CA LEU A 8 -16.18 0.00 -19.79
C LEU A 8 -14.73 -0.02 -19.31
N LEU A 9 -13.88 0.87 -19.85
CA LEU A 9 -12.47 1.00 -19.44
C LEU A 9 -12.36 1.54 -18.00
N HIS A 10 -13.16 2.53 -17.62
CA HIS A 10 -13.19 3.05 -16.25
C HIS A 10 -13.66 2.00 -15.25
N LEU A 11 -14.72 1.25 -15.57
CA LEU A 11 -15.21 0.15 -14.74
C LEU A 11 -14.15 -0.94 -14.57
N SER A 12 -13.50 -1.33 -15.67
CA SER A 12 -12.43 -2.33 -15.65
C SER A 12 -11.25 -1.91 -14.77
N SER A 13 -10.81 -0.65 -14.90
CA SER A 13 -9.77 -0.06 -14.05
C SER A 13 -10.17 -0.06 -12.57
N GLY A 14 -11.43 0.28 -12.26
CA GLY A 14 -11.98 0.24 -10.91
C GLY A 14 -11.98 -1.18 -10.31
N ILE A 15 -12.41 -2.18 -11.08
CA ILE A 15 -12.40 -3.59 -10.65
C ILE A 15 -10.99 -4.07 -10.35
N ILE A 16 -10.01 -3.75 -11.21
CA ILE A 16 -8.61 -4.12 -10.98
C ILE A 16 -8.07 -3.44 -9.73
N THR A 17 -8.40 -2.17 -9.52
CA THR A 17 -7.99 -1.42 -8.32
C THR A 17 -8.55 -2.07 -7.05
N ILE A 18 -9.83 -2.46 -7.05
CA ILE A 18 -10.46 -3.18 -5.93
C ILE A 18 -9.77 -4.53 -5.70
N TYR A 19 -9.49 -5.28 -6.77
CA TYR A 19 -8.76 -6.55 -6.67
C TYR A 19 -7.35 -6.37 -6.10
N SER A 20 -6.61 -5.32 -6.50
CA SER A 20 -5.33 -4.93 -5.90
C SER A 20 -5.47 -4.67 -4.39
N PHE A 21 -6.51 -3.96 -3.96
CA PHE A 21 -6.77 -3.73 -2.53
C PHE A 21 -7.05 -5.03 -1.76
N ILE A 22 -7.78 -5.98 -2.34
CA ILE A 22 -8.01 -7.30 -1.73
C ILE A 22 -6.69 -8.06 -1.56
N ILE A 23 -5.81 -8.03 -2.57
CA ILE A 23 -4.48 -8.63 -2.49
C ILE A 23 -3.63 -7.96 -1.42
N ILE A 24 -3.61 -6.63 -1.37
CA ILE A 24 -2.92 -5.86 -0.34
C ILE A 24 -3.43 -6.32 1.03
N PHE A 25 -4.74 -6.22 1.28
CA PHE A 25 -5.35 -6.66 2.53
C PHE A 25 -4.98 -8.10 2.89
N ARG A 26 -4.96 -9.02 1.92
CA ARG A 26 -4.52 -10.41 2.12
C ARG A 26 -3.08 -10.48 2.62
N ILE A 27 -2.14 -9.81 1.96
CA ILE A 27 -0.73 -9.79 2.37
C ILE A 27 -0.58 -9.21 3.78
N LEU A 28 -1.35 -8.17 4.10
CA LEU A 28 -1.31 -7.55 5.41
C LEU A 28 -1.80 -8.51 6.49
N LEU A 29 -2.86 -9.28 6.22
CA LEU A 29 -3.37 -10.30 7.13
C LEU A 29 -2.38 -11.46 7.32
N THR A 30 -1.54 -11.82 6.33
CA THR A 30 -0.52 -12.86 6.55
C THR A 30 0.57 -12.44 7.53
N TRP A 31 0.72 -11.13 7.78
CA TRP A 31 1.63 -10.62 8.82
C TRP A 31 1.09 -10.87 10.22
N PHE A 32 -0.24 -11.06 10.37
CA PHE A 32 -0.89 -11.50 11.60
C PHE A 32 -0.79 -13.01 11.78
N ARG A 33 0.42 -13.48 12.13
CA ARG A 33 0.67 -14.89 12.44
C ARG A 33 -0.15 -15.32 13.67
N GLY A 34 -0.80 -16.48 13.58
CA GLY A 34 -1.51 -17.10 14.71
C GLY A 34 -3.00 -16.78 14.84
N PHE A 35 -3.58 -15.99 13.93
CA PHE A 35 -5.02 -15.79 13.83
C PHE A 35 -5.63 -16.65 12.72
N ASP A 36 -6.63 -17.49 13.05
CA ASP A 36 -7.50 -18.10 12.04
C ASP A 36 -8.67 -17.16 11.75
N PHE A 37 -8.62 -16.54 10.58
CA PHE A 37 -9.66 -15.62 10.10
C PHE A 37 -10.89 -16.34 9.52
N GLY A 38 -10.92 -17.68 9.54
CA GLY A 38 -12.09 -18.50 9.22
C GLY A 38 -12.48 -18.52 7.73
N GLY A 39 -13.78 -18.71 7.48
CA GLY A 39 -14.35 -18.87 6.13
C GLY A 39 -14.07 -17.72 5.16
N PRO A 40 -14.24 -16.43 5.55
CA PRO A 40 -13.97 -15.29 4.67
C PRO A 40 -12.52 -15.22 4.19
N TRP A 41 -11.57 -15.60 5.05
CA TRP A 41 -10.16 -15.64 4.69
C TRP A 41 -9.85 -16.71 3.65
N ARG A 42 -10.40 -17.91 3.81
CA ARG A 42 -10.25 -18.99 2.82
C ARG A 42 -10.79 -18.59 1.45
N PHE A 43 -11.91 -17.86 1.43
CA PHE A 43 -12.46 -17.31 0.20
C PHE A 43 -11.51 -16.29 -0.46
N ILE A 44 -10.97 -15.33 0.30
CA ILE A 44 -9.98 -14.37 -0.20
C ILE A 44 -8.75 -15.11 -0.74
N CYS A 45 -8.21 -16.09 -0.02
CA CYS A 45 -7.11 -16.92 -0.51
C CYS A 45 -7.46 -17.62 -1.82
N SER A 46 -8.65 -18.25 -1.93
CA SER A 46 -9.04 -18.97 -3.16
C SER A 46 -9.06 -18.08 -4.42
N ILE A 47 -9.39 -16.79 -4.27
CA ILE A 47 -9.47 -15.84 -5.40
C ILE A 47 -8.11 -15.17 -5.68
N THR A 48 -7.27 -15.00 -4.66
CA THR A 48 -5.98 -14.31 -4.78
C THR A 48 -4.81 -15.26 -5.04
N ASP A 49 -4.89 -16.51 -4.60
CA ASP A 49 -3.83 -17.51 -4.73
C ASP A 49 -3.45 -17.83 -6.18
N PRO A 50 -4.39 -18.02 -7.13
CA PRO A 50 -4.02 -18.31 -8.51
C PRO A 50 -3.15 -17.21 -9.13
N TYR A 51 -3.48 -15.95 -8.83
CA TYR A 51 -2.72 -14.80 -9.30
C TYR A 51 -1.37 -14.68 -8.58
N LEU A 52 -1.37 -14.76 -7.24
CA LEU A 52 -0.16 -14.58 -6.44
C LEU A 52 0.84 -15.73 -6.60
N ASN A 53 0.38 -16.94 -6.92
CA ASN A 53 1.25 -18.07 -7.21
C ASN A 53 2.11 -17.85 -8.46
N LEU A 54 1.69 -16.99 -9.41
CA LEU A 54 2.51 -16.62 -10.58
C LEU A 54 3.78 -15.86 -10.19
N PHE A 55 3.74 -15.13 -9.07
CA PHE A 55 4.86 -14.33 -8.57
C PHE A 55 5.57 -14.99 -7.37
N ARG A 56 5.13 -16.19 -6.97
CA ARG A 56 5.66 -16.88 -5.79
C ARG A 56 7.01 -17.53 -6.12
N GLY A 57 7.92 -17.53 -5.14
CA GLY A 57 9.23 -18.19 -5.26
C GLY A 57 10.37 -17.30 -5.77
N ILE A 58 10.13 -15.99 -5.95
CA ILE A 58 11.19 -15.03 -6.27
C ILE A 58 12.02 -14.78 -5.00
N ARG A 59 13.09 -15.57 -4.81
CA ARG A 59 13.97 -15.55 -3.63
C ARG A 59 14.59 -14.17 -3.34
N PHE A 60 14.76 -13.32 -4.34
CA PHE A 60 15.34 -11.99 -4.16
C PHE A 60 14.46 -11.03 -3.34
N LEU A 61 13.14 -11.25 -3.29
CA LEU A 61 12.19 -10.38 -2.59
C LEU A 61 11.77 -10.87 -1.20
N GLN A 62 12.55 -11.76 -0.58
CA GLN A 62 12.28 -12.21 0.78
C GLN A 62 13.02 -11.32 1.78
N LEU A 63 12.29 -10.51 2.54
CA LEU A 63 12.85 -9.65 3.58
C LEU A 63 12.64 -10.31 4.96
N GLY A 64 13.60 -11.14 5.35
CA GLY A 64 13.53 -11.91 6.60
C GLY A 64 12.38 -12.90 6.60
N SER A 65 11.34 -12.64 7.40
CA SER A 65 10.15 -13.49 7.52
C SER A 65 8.94 -12.99 6.72
N MET A 66 9.10 -11.88 6.00
CA MET A 66 8.07 -11.23 5.17
C MET A 66 8.36 -11.50 3.69
N ASP A 67 7.43 -12.15 2.99
CA ASP A 67 7.51 -12.36 1.54
C ASP A 67 7.00 -11.11 0.81
N LEU A 68 7.90 -10.36 0.13
CA LEU A 68 7.53 -9.18 -0.67
C LEU A 68 7.25 -9.50 -2.14
N SER A 69 7.37 -10.77 -2.56
CA SER A 69 7.05 -11.18 -3.93
C SER A 69 5.64 -10.74 -4.39
N PRO A 70 4.60 -10.77 -3.53
CA PRO A 70 3.27 -10.26 -3.88
C PRO A 70 3.21 -8.76 -4.25
N VAL A 71 4.18 -7.95 -3.81
CA VAL A 71 4.26 -6.52 -4.14
C VAL A 71 4.48 -6.32 -5.64
N LEU A 72 5.25 -7.19 -6.30
CA LEU A 72 5.42 -7.13 -7.76
C LEU A 72 4.10 -7.37 -8.50
N GLY A 73 3.29 -8.32 -8.02
CA GLY A 73 1.95 -8.57 -8.57
C GLY A 73 1.05 -7.34 -8.40
N ILE A 74 1.08 -6.70 -7.23
CA ILE A 74 0.35 -5.44 -7.02
C ILE A 74 0.82 -4.36 -8.00
N ILE A 75 2.13 -4.16 -8.15
CA ILE A 75 2.67 -3.15 -9.09
C ILE A 75 2.16 -3.43 -10.50
N LEU A 76 2.18 -4.69 -10.96
CA LEU A 76 1.68 -5.06 -12.28
C LEU A 76 0.18 -4.73 -12.45
N LEU A 77 -0.65 -5.05 -11.45
CA LEU A 77 -2.08 -4.71 -11.48
C LEU A 77 -2.30 -3.21 -11.47
N GLN A 78 -1.53 -2.45 -10.68
CA GLN A 78 -1.63 -1.00 -10.62
C GLN A 78 -1.19 -0.35 -11.93
N ILE A 79 -0.20 -0.92 -12.62
CA ILE A 79 0.20 -0.48 -13.97
C ILE A 79 -0.97 -0.71 -14.93
N LEU A 80 -1.56 -1.90 -14.95
CA LEU A 80 -2.69 -2.22 -15.82
C LEU A 80 -3.89 -1.31 -15.55
N ALA A 81 -4.26 -1.12 -14.29
CA ALA A 81 -5.34 -0.21 -13.89
C ALA A 81 -5.07 1.23 -14.34
N SER A 82 -3.83 1.70 -14.18
CA SER A 82 -3.42 3.04 -14.60
C SER A 82 -3.49 3.22 -16.11
N ILE A 83 -2.98 2.25 -16.88
CA ILE A 83 -3.06 2.27 -18.35
C ILE A 83 -4.52 2.34 -18.81
N LEU A 84 -5.40 1.51 -18.23
CA LEU A 84 -6.83 1.52 -18.58
C LEU A 84 -7.50 2.86 -18.24
N LYS A 85 -7.16 3.45 -17.09
CA LYS A 85 -7.65 4.77 -16.68
C LYS A 85 -7.21 5.84 -17.67
N TYR A 86 -5.94 5.84 -18.08
CA TYR A 86 -5.42 6.79 -19.07
C TYR A 86 -6.04 6.59 -20.44
N ALA A 87 -6.12 5.34 -20.92
CA ALA A 87 -6.77 5.00 -22.18
C ALA A 87 -8.22 5.48 -22.23
N ALA A 88 -8.95 5.38 -21.11
CA ALA A 88 -10.33 5.86 -21.02
C ALA A 88 -10.42 7.39 -21.18
N ILE A 89 -9.50 8.13 -20.55
CA ILE A 89 -9.50 9.60 -20.53
C ILE A 89 -9.03 10.18 -21.86
N THR A 90 -7.85 9.75 -22.35
CA THR A 90 -7.18 10.34 -23.51
C THR A 90 -7.50 9.64 -24.83
N GLY A 91 -7.91 8.36 -24.81
CA GLY A 91 -8.17 7.57 -26.01
C GLY A 91 -6.93 7.22 -26.84
N MET A 92 -5.74 7.62 -26.41
CA MET A 92 -4.47 7.40 -27.11
C MET A 92 -3.43 6.78 -26.19
N LEU A 93 -2.84 5.66 -26.61
CA LEU A 93 -1.74 4.99 -25.93
C LEU A 93 -0.43 5.35 -26.62
N THR A 94 0.24 6.39 -26.13
CA THR A 94 1.60 6.74 -26.56
C THR A 94 2.63 6.12 -25.61
N PRO A 95 3.88 5.88 -26.03
CA PRO A 95 4.93 5.39 -25.13
C PRO A 95 5.09 6.25 -23.87
N LEU A 96 4.85 7.56 -24.00
CA LEU A 96 4.86 8.51 -22.89
C LEU A 96 3.77 8.20 -21.87
N THR A 97 2.53 7.95 -22.31
CA THR A 97 1.40 7.60 -21.42
C THR A 97 1.64 6.31 -20.65
N ILE A 98 2.33 5.34 -21.26
CA ILE A 98 2.69 4.08 -20.59
C ILE A 98 3.71 4.37 -19.49
N LEU A 99 4.73 5.19 -19.76
CA LEU A 99 5.72 5.58 -18.76
C LEU A 99 5.07 6.33 -17.58
N THR A 100 4.13 7.23 -17.85
CA THR A 100 3.35 7.93 -16.81
C THR A 100 2.52 6.96 -15.99
N ALA A 101 1.81 6.03 -16.63
CA ALA A 101 1.00 5.04 -15.97
C ALA A 101 1.84 4.15 -15.04
N VAL A 102 3.05 3.78 -15.48
CA VAL A 102 4.00 3.02 -14.66
C VAL A 102 4.48 3.85 -13.47
N ALA A 103 4.91 5.09 -13.69
CA ALA A 103 5.37 5.96 -12.62
C ALA A 103 4.28 6.18 -11.55
N LEU A 104 3.03 6.40 -11.97
CA LEU A 104 1.91 6.56 -11.05
C LEU A 104 1.51 5.28 -10.36
N ALA A 105 1.52 4.14 -11.05
CA ALA A 105 1.24 2.85 -10.42
C ALA A 105 2.23 2.54 -9.29
N VAL A 106 3.52 2.81 -9.52
CA VAL A 106 4.56 2.68 -8.50
C VAL A 106 4.31 3.65 -7.36
N TRP A 107 4.02 4.92 -7.67
CA TRP A 107 3.74 5.94 -6.68
C TRP A 107 2.54 5.59 -5.78
N GLN A 108 1.42 5.19 -6.38
CA GLN A 108 0.21 4.76 -5.68
C GLN A 108 0.45 3.52 -4.83
N THR A 109 1.29 2.60 -5.31
CA THR A 109 1.69 1.42 -4.51
C THR A 109 2.44 1.87 -3.25
N ILE A 110 3.40 2.80 -3.37
CA ILE A 110 4.14 3.34 -2.21
C ILE A 110 3.20 4.02 -1.21
N ILE A 111 2.32 4.91 -1.69
CA ILE A 111 1.35 5.61 -0.84
C ILE A 111 0.41 4.63 -0.13
N SER A 112 -0.08 3.60 -0.82
CA SER A 112 -0.97 2.59 -0.20
C SER A 112 -0.30 1.87 0.97
N ILE A 113 0.98 1.54 0.83
CA ILE A 113 1.78 0.90 1.88
C ILE A 113 1.95 1.86 3.06
N LEU A 114 2.28 3.13 2.79
CA LEU A 114 2.44 4.15 3.84
C LEU A 114 1.13 4.40 4.60
N ILE A 115 0.01 4.54 3.90
CA ILE A 115 -1.31 4.70 4.52
C ILE A 115 -1.62 3.50 5.43
N PHE A 116 -1.35 2.28 4.97
CA PHE A 116 -1.54 1.09 5.80
C PHE A 116 -0.73 1.14 7.09
N PHE A 117 0.56 1.47 7.02
CA PHE A 117 1.39 1.64 8.22
C PHE A 117 0.88 2.78 9.11
N GLY A 118 0.39 3.87 8.52
CA GLY A 118 -0.28 4.96 9.23
C GLY A 118 -1.53 4.51 9.99
N ILE A 119 -2.35 3.65 9.39
CA ILE A 119 -3.54 3.07 10.01
C ILE A 119 -3.15 2.18 11.20
N ILE A 120 -2.18 1.28 11.04
CA ILE A 120 -1.71 0.44 12.17
C ILE A 120 -1.17 1.32 13.30
N ALA A 121 -0.35 2.32 12.96
CA ALA A 121 0.17 3.26 13.95
C ALA A 121 -0.97 3.98 14.68
N ALA A 122 -1.99 4.45 13.97
CA ALA A 122 -3.16 5.09 14.58
C ALA A 122 -3.91 4.12 15.51
N ILE A 123 -4.21 2.90 15.07
CA ILE A 123 -4.86 1.87 15.90
C ILE A 123 -4.04 1.61 17.16
N ARG A 124 -2.72 1.46 17.02
CA ARG A 124 -1.85 1.17 18.16
C ARG A 124 -1.77 2.35 19.12
N PHE A 125 -1.67 3.58 18.61
CA PHE A 125 -1.72 4.80 19.42
C PHE A 125 -3.01 4.89 20.24
N VAL A 126 -4.16 4.70 19.59
CA VAL A 126 -5.47 4.68 20.25
C VAL A 126 -5.51 3.60 21.31
N SER A 127 -5.06 2.38 21.02
CA SER A 127 -5.06 1.30 22.01
C SER A 127 -4.27 1.64 23.28
N ILE A 128 -3.12 2.31 23.17
CA ILE A 128 -2.28 2.69 24.31
C ILE A 128 -2.95 3.78 25.15
N VAL A 129 -3.66 4.70 24.52
CA VAL A 129 -4.34 5.82 25.21
C VAL A 129 -5.60 5.33 25.94
N PHE A 130 -6.37 4.43 25.33
CA PHE A 130 -7.69 4.04 25.82
C PHE A 130 -7.71 2.72 26.61
N MET A 131 -6.85 1.74 26.28
CA MET A 131 -6.83 0.44 26.97
C MET A 131 -5.77 0.42 28.07
N ARG A 132 -6.20 0.22 29.32
CA ARG A 132 -5.34 0.13 30.52
C ARG A 132 -5.02 -1.32 30.94
N GLY A 133 -4.80 -2.22 29.99
CA GLY A 133 -4.57 -3.65 30.26
C GLY A 133 -3.43 -4.26 29.45
N PRO A 134 -3.00 -5.50 29.78
CA PRO A 134 -1.98 -6.21 29.00
C PRO A 134 -2.40 -6.31 27.54
N ALA A 135 -1.51 -5.89 26.65
CA ALA A 135 -1.69 -6.06 25.22
C ALA A 135 -1.91 -7.55 24.92
N GLY A 136 -3.04 -7.93 24.32
CA GLY A 136 -3.26 -9.30 23.84
C GLY A 136 -2.40 -9.62 22.62
N GLY A 137 -2.46 -10.87 22.14
CA GLY A 137 -1.66 -11.36 20.99
C GLY A 137 -1.69 -10.48 19.74
N PHE A 138 -2.86 -9.92 19.40
CA PHE A 138 -3.02 -8.99 18.28
C PHE A 138 -2.12 -7.75 18.38
N PHE A 139 -2.06 -7.14 19.56
CA PHE A 139 -1.28 -5.91 19.77
C PHE A 139 0.22 -6.16 19.75
N PHE A 140 0.68 -7.36 20.15
CA PHE A 140 2.08 -7.76 19.99
C PHE A 140 2.48 -7.91 18.52
N VAL A 141 1.56 -8.36 17.67
CA VAL A 141 1.80 -8.39 16.21
C VAL A 141 1.91 -6.96 15.68
N LEU A 142 1.02 -6.05 16.07
CA LEU A 142 1.12 -4.64 15.67
C LEU A 142 2.45 -4.04 16.12
N ASP A 143 2.88 -4.33 17.35
CA ASP A 143 4.17 -3.90 17.87
C ASP A 143 5.32 -4.44 17.02
N SER A 144 5.29 -5.73 16.67
CA SER A 144 6.32 -6.38 15.85
C SER A 144 6.41 -5.78 14.44
N ILE A 145 5.27 -5.40 13.85
CA ILE A 145 5.21 -4.76 12.53
C ILE A 145 5.76 -3.32 12.61
N LEU A 146 5.40 -2.57 13.65
CA LEU A 146 5.81 -1.16 13.79
C LEU A 146 7.21 -0.98 14.39
N GLU A 147 7.72 -1.95 15.14
CA GLU A 147 8.99 -1.89 15.85
C GLU A 147 10.17 -1.45 14.96
N PRO A 148 10.48 -2.10 13.81
CA PRO A 148 11.61 -1.70 12.99
C PRO A 148 11.51 -0.24 12.52
N PHE A 149 10.30 0.25 12.28
CA PHE A 149 10.05 1.63 11.85
C PHE A 149 10.15 2.62 13.02
N THR A 150 9.61 2.27 14.19
CA THR A 150 9.78 3.10 15.39
C THR A 150 11.25 3.20 15.81
N LEU A 151 12.03 2.13 15.64
CA LEU A 151 13.47 2.13 15.87
C LEU A 151 14.21 2.98 14.84
N ALA A 152 13.83 2.93 13.57
CA ALA A 152 14.37 3.82 12.54
C ALA A 152 14.13 5.29 12.91
N VAL A 153 12.93 5.64 13.40
CA VAL A 153 12.61 6.98 13.89
C VAL A 153 13.50 7.37 15.08
N ARG A 154 13.70 6.48 16.06
CA ARG A 154 14.60 6.76 17.20
C ARG A 154 16.06 6.96 16.79
N LYS A 155 16.49 6.36 15.68
CA LYS A 155 17.85 6.54 15.13
C LYS A 155 17.97 7.82 14.30
N CYS A 156 16.96 8.14 13.51
CA CYS A 156 16.96 9.31 12.61
C CYS A 156 16.70 10.63 13.34
N VAL A 157 15.97 10.62 14.46
CA VAL A 157 15.65 11.84 15.20
C VAL A 157 16.79 12.22 16.15
N PRO A 158 17.31 13.47 16.10
CA PRO A 158 18.31 13.96 17.04
C PRO A 158 17.83 13.82 18.50
N GLY A 159 18.64 13.18 19.36
CA GLY A 159 18.27 12.90 20.75
C GLY A 159 17.34 11.68 20.94
N GLY A 160 17.11 10.89 19.89
CA GLY A 160 16.13 9.81 19.87
C GLY A 160 16.39 8.60 20.78
N ARG A 161 17.56 8.52 21.44
CA ARG A 161 17.90 7.43 22.37
C ARG A 161 16.97 7.34 23.58
N ASN A 162 16.38 8.46 24.00
CA ASN A 162 15.48 8.52 25.17
C ASN A 162 13.98 8.52 24.79
N LEU A 163 13.64 8.31 23.51
CA LEU A 163 12.25 8.33 23.07
C LEU A 163 11.52 7.07 23.52
N THR A 164 10.50 7.26 24.36
CA THR A 164 9.55 6.21 24.74
C THR A 164 8.78 5.72 23.52
N TYR A 165 8.36 4.45 23.53
CA TYR A 165 7.62 3.83 22.43
C TYR A 165 6.41 4.64 21.91
N PRO A 166 5.50 5.16 22.75
CA PRO A 166 4.35 5.93 22.27
C PRO A 166 4.73 7.23 21.57
N ARG A 167 5.82 7.88 21.99
CA ARG A 167 6.33 9.11 21.38
C ARG A 167 6.96 8.84 20.01
N ALA A 168 7.74 7.76 19.91
CA ALA A 168 8.32 7.34 18.63
C ALA A 168 7.22 6.98 17.62
N LEU A 169 6.17 6.31 18.08
CA LEU A 169 5.03 5.93 17.25
C LEU A 169 4.21 7.15 16.77
N MET A 170 4.02 8.15 17.63
CA MET A 170 3.39 9.43 17.23
C MET A 170 4.21 10.16 16.17
N ILE A 171 5.52 10.30 16.36
CA ILE A 171 6.42 10.95 15.40
C ILE A 171 6.37 10.21 14.06
N MET A 172 6.42 8.88 14.08
CA MET A 172 6.31 8.06 12.88
C MET A 172 4.99 8.30 12.12
N ALA A 173 3.86 8.30 12.82
CA ALA A 173 2.55 8.52 12.20
C ALA A 173 2.45 9.93 11.57
N ILE A 174 2.98 10.95 12.25
CA ILE A 174 3.04 12.32 11.72
C ILE A 174 3.92 12.37 10.47
N LEU A 175 5.11 11.77 10.50
CA LEU A 175 6.00 11.73 9.35
C LEU A 175 5.36 11.02 8.15
N ILE A 176 4.73 9.87 8.38
CA ILE A 176 3.98 9.15 7.33
C ILE A 176 2.90 10.02 6.74
N THR A 177 2.12 10.71 7.58
CA THR A 177 1.04 11.60 7.13
C THR A 177 1.59 12.75 6.29
N ILE A 178 2.67 13.39 6.74
CA ILE A 178 3.34 14.47 6.01
C ILE A 178 3.84 13.95 4.65
N ILE A 179 4.52 12.80 4.61
CA ILE A 179 5.02 12.20 3.37
C ILE A 179 3.87 11.90 2.41
N CYS A 180 2.74 11.37 2.91
CA CYS A 180 1.58 11.07 2.07
C CYS A 180 0.96 12.35 1.50
N VAL A 181 0.78 13.39 2.32
CA VAL A 181 0.20 14.67 1.90
C VAL A 181 1.12 15.40 0.92
N LEU A 182 2.42 15.49 1.20
CA LEU A 182 3.39 16.05 0.28
C LEU A 182 3.43 15.25 -1.03
N GLY A 183 3.31 13.94 -0.92
CA GLY A 183 3.20 13.03 -2.05
C GLY A 183 2.04 13.34 -2.98
N LEU A 184 0.85 13.53 -2.40
CA LEU A 184 -0.37 13.88 -3.10
C LEU A 184 -0.28 15.27 -3.75
N ILE A 185 0.28 16.25 -3.02
CA ILE A 185 0.34 17.65 -3.48
C ILE A 185 1.43 17.87 -4.53
N PHE A 186 2.59 17.22 -4.40
CA PHE A 186 3.74 17.51 -5.23
C PHE A 186 4.04 16.41 -6.23
N VAL A 187 4.16 15.16 -5.79
CA VAL A 187 4.70 14.09 -6.62
C VAL A 187 3.70 13.64 -7.68
N GLU A 188 2.44 13.47 -7.33
CA GLU A 188 1.41 13.07 -8.29
C GLU A 188 1.20 14.11 -9.41
N PRO A 189 1.04 15.43 -9.10
CA PRO A 189 0.99 16.46 -10.14
C PRO A 189 2.31 16.60 -10.92
N LEU A 190 3.46 16.40 -10.28
CA LEU A 190 4.75 16.40 -10.96
C LEU A 190 4.84 15.28 -11.99
N ILE A 191 4.44 14.06 -11.63
CA ILE A 191 4.43 12.93 -12.59
C ILE A 191 3.47 13.24 -13.75
N LEU A 192 2.28 13.77 -13.48
CA LEU A 192 1.32 14.14 -14.51
C LEU A 192 1.85 15.24 -15.46
N SER A 193 2.46 16.29 -14.90
CA SER A 193 2.99 17.43 -15.65
C SER A 193 4.24 17.12 -16.45
N LEU A 194 5.18 16.33 -15.89
CA LEU A 194 6.40 15.90 -16.60
C LEU A 194 6.11 15.12 -17.88
N PHE A 195 4.93 14.49 -17.95
CA PHE A 195 4.53 13.68 -19.08
C PHE A 195 3.39 14.31 -19.91
N GLY A 196 3.10 15.60 -19.70
CA GLY A 196 2.16 16.38 -20.52
C GLY A 196 0.69 15.99 -20.35
N LEU A 197 0.35 15.21 -19.32
CA LEU A 197 -1.01 14.79 -19.01
C LEU A 197 -1.57 15.73 -17.93
N SER A 198 -1.95 16.94 -18.33
CA SER A 198 -2.78 17.78 -17.48
C SER A 198 -4.15 17.13 -17.34
N LEU A 199 -4.45 16.56 -16.17
CA LEU A 199 -5.84 16.35 -15.76
C LEU A 199 -6.42 17.75 -15.51
N GLY A 200 -6.97 18.36 -16.58
CA GLY A 200 -7.86 19.51 -16.45
C GLY A 200 -9.17 19.13 -15.78
#